data_AF-A0A965SYW8-F1
#
_entry.id   AF-A0A965SYW8-F1
#
_cell.length_a   1.000
_cell.length_b   1.000
_cell.length_c   1.000
_cell.angle_alpha   90.00
_cell.angle_beta   90.00
_cell.angle_gamma   90.00
#
_symmetry.space_group_name_H-M   'P 1'
#
loop_
_entity.id
_entity.type
_entity.pdbx_description
1 polymer ?
#
loop_
_entity_poly.entity_id
_entity_poly.type
_entity_poly.pdbx_seq_one_letter_code
_entity_poly.pdbx_strand_id
1 'polypeptide(L)' 'MRLWIIAVGHKMPDWVSKACQEYQKRMPSDCTIEIKELKPDISPAKEAG' A
#
# COMPACT_ATOMS: atom_id res chain seq x y z
N MET A 1 -11.04 2.43 14.66
CA MET A 1 -9.90 1.54 14.36
C MET A 1 -9.36 1.87 12.98
N ARG A 2 -8.05 1.76 12.76
CA ARG A 2 -7.39 2.06 11.47
C ARG A 2 -6.45 0.94 11.11
N LEU A 3 -6.65 0.33 9.96
CA LEU A 3 -5.87 -0.79 9.45
C LEU A 3 -4.89 -0.29 8.40
N TRP A 4 -3.62 -0.66 8.55
CA TRP A 4 -2.57 -0.32 7.60
C TRP A 4 -2.18 -1.52 6.76
N ILE A 5 -2.18 -1.34 5.45
CA ILE A 5 -1.58 -2.25 4.48
C ILE A 5 -0.26 -1.62 4.06
N ILE A 6 0.84 -2.22 4.50
CA ILE A 6 2.18 -1.80 4.11
C ILE A 6 2.62 -2.71 2.96
N ALA A 7 2.79 -2.14 1.76
CA ALA A 7 3.10 -2.91 0.55
C ALA A 7 4.39 -2.40 -0.10
N VAL A 8 5.25 -3.32 -0.52
CA VAL A 8 6.43 -2.99 -1.32
C VAL A 8 6.03 -2.91 -2.78
N GLY A 9 6.35 -1.78 -3.40
CA GLY A 9 5.90 -1.44 -4.74
C GLY A 9 5.74 0.07 -4.83
N HIS A 10 6.09 0.63 -5.97
CA HIS A 10 5.88 2.04 -6.25
C HIS A 10 5.36 2.15 -7.68
N LYS A 11 4.55 3.18 -7.95
CA LYS A 11 3.88 3.39 -9.25
C LYS A 11 2.87 2.28 -9.58
N MET A 12 1.86 2.13 -8.71
CA MET A 12 0.74 1.24 -9.02
C MET A 12 0.08 1.63 -10.36
N PRO A 13 -0.31 0.66 -11.20
CA PRO A 13 -1.12 0.95 -12.37
C PRO A 13 -2.42 1.66 -11.99
N ASP A 14 -2.89 2.58 -12.83
CA ASP A 14 -4.08 3.39 -12.54
C ASP A 14 -5.32 2.56 -12.17
N TRP A 15 -5.51 1.40 -12.81
CA TRP A 15 -6.64 0.53 -12.53
C TRP A 15 -6.59 -0.05 -11.10
N VAL A 16 -5.39 -0.34 -10.57
CA VAL A 16 -5.19 -0.83 -9.20
C VAL A 16 -5.54 0.29 -8.22
N SER A 17 -4.95 1.47 -8.40
CA SER A 17 -5.17 2.63 -7.53
C SER A 17 -6.64 3.00 -7.44
N LYS A 18 -7.35 3.02 -8.59
CA LYS A 18 -8.79 3.28 -8.65
C LYS A 18 -9.59 2.23 -7.88
N ALA A 19 -9.34 0.94 -8.12
CA ALA A 19 -10.03 -0.14 -7.43
C ALA A 19 -9.82 -0.04 -5.90
N CYS A 20 -8.57 0.13 -5.46
CA CYS A 20 -8.24 0.27 -4.04
C CYS A 20 -8.97 1.45 -3.38
N GLN A 21 -9.00 2.62 -4.03
CA GLN A 21 -9.72 3.79 -3.52
C GLN A 21 -11.23 3.55 -3.44
N GLU A 22 -11.82 2.89 -4.44
CA GLU A 22 -13.24 2.54 -4.43
C GLU A 22 -13.62 1.59 -3.28
N TYR A 23 -12.74 0.65 -2.93
CA TYR A 23 -12.98 -0.22 -1.77
C TYR A 23 -12.77 0.48 -0.43
N GLN A 24 -11.80 1.40 -0.32
CA GLN A 24 -11.61 2.20 0.89
C GLN A 24 -12.85 3.01 1.25
N LYS A 25 -13.57 3.55 0.26
CA LYS A 25 -14.83 4.30 0.47
C LYS A 25 -15.96 3.45 1.06
N ARG A 26 -15.89 2.12 0.95
CA ARG A 26 -16.90 1.18 1.46
C ARG A 26 -16.65 0.79 2.92
N MET A 27 -15.50 1.16 3.46
CA MET A 27 -15.16 0.86 4.84
C MET A 27 -16.06 1.63 5.81
N PRO A 28 -16.49 1.01 6.93
CA PRO A 28 -17.24 1.73 7.94
C PRO A 28 -16.34 2.79 8.60
N SER A 29 -16.95 3.85 9.12
CA SER A 29 -16.23 5.00 9.68
C SER A 29 -15.39 4.65 10.92
N ASP A 30 -15.74 3.56 11.61
CA ASP A 30 -15.03 3.03 12.77
C ASP A 30 -13.93 2.02 12.41
N CYS A 31 -13.75 1.66 11.14
CA CYS A 31 -12.71 0.74 10.68
C CYS A 31 -12.22 1.11 9.27
N THR A 32 -11.31 2.09 9.18
CA THR A 32 -10.73 2.52 7.90
C THR A 32 -9.54 1.64 7.49
N ILE A 33 -9.32 1.51 6.18
CA ILE A 33 -8.15 0.84 5.60
C ILE A 33 -7.29 1.87 4.87
N GLU A 34 -5.98 1.83 5.09
CA GLU A 34 -5.02 2.68 4.39
C GLU A 34 -3.86 1.88 3.83
N ILE A 35 -3.44 2.24 2.62
CA ILE A 35 -2.36 1.59 1.90
C ILE A 35 -1.16 2.54 1.89
N LYS A 36 -0.03 2.06 2.41
CA LYS A 36 1.26 2.75 2.36
C LYS A 36 2.20 1.97 1.45
N GLU A 37 2.53 2.58 0.32
CA GLU A 37 3.51 2.08 -0.62
C GLU A 37 4.94 2.36 -0.14
N LEU A 38 5.79 1.34 -0.17
CA LEU A 38 7.22 1.45 0.08
C LEU A 38 7.98 1.20 -1.22
N LYS A 39 8.93 2.08 -1.53
CA LYS A 39 9.85 1.82 -2.64
C LYS A 39 10.65 0.54 -2.33
N PRO A 40 10.76 -0.41 -3.27
CA PRO A 40 11.64 -1.54 -3.10
C PRO A 40 13.09 -1.04 -2.97
N ASP A 41 13.86 -1.66 -2.08
CA ASP A 41 15.31 -1.51 -2.13
C ASP A 41 15.80 -2.25 -3.38
N ILE A 42 16.53 -1.54 -4.24
CA ILE A 42 17.12 -2.07 -5.47
C ILE A 42 18.57 -2.48 -5.26
N SER A 43 19.07 -2.42 -4.02
CA SER A 43 20.47 -2.69 -3.69
C SER A 43 20.66 -4.17 -3.31
N PRO A 44 21.27 -5.02 -4.16
CA PRO A 44 21.67 -6.38 -3.77
C PRO A 44 22.79 -6.39 -2.71
N ALA A 45 23.37 -5.23 -2.39
CA ALA A 45 24.56 -5.10 -1.55
C ALA A 45 24.29 -5.07 -0.03
N LYS A 46 23.02 -5.11 0.42
CA LYS A 46 22.69 -4.92 1.85
C LYS A 46 22.37 -6.21 2.62
N GLU A 47 22.49 -7.37 1.98
CA GLU A 47 22.30 -8.68 2.66
C GLU A 47 23.62 -9.31 3.16
N ALA A 48 24.76 -8.64 2.96
CA ALA A 48 26.05 -9.04 3.52
C ALA A 48 26.65 -7.89 4.34
N GLY A 49 26.21 -7.75 5.59
CA GLY A 49 26.72 -6.78 6.55
C GLY A 49 26.19 -7.01 7.94
#